data_AF-A0A8W8LA14-F1
#
_entry.id   AF-A0A8W8LA14-F1
#
_cell.length_a   1.000
_cell.length_b   1.000
_cell.length_c   1.000
_cell.angle_alpha   90.00
_cell.angle_beta   90.00
_cell.angle_gamma   90.00
#
_symmetry.space_group_name_H-M   'P 1'
#
loop_
_entity.id
_entity.type
_entity.pdbx_description
1 polymer ?
#
loop_
_entity_poly.entity_id
_entity_poly.type
_entity_poly.pdbx_seq_one_letter_code
_entity_poly.pdbx_strand_id
1 'polypeptide(L)'
;VITQQVEMAMDEDRTQKFNPKRTERMFLIGLFLGPFGHLWYTRFVEKLVPGAPSTTTALKKILADQIIAGPFFCSAFFFGMGLLEGRGTSGAVAEVKDKFLTVYLIDWCLWPPAQFINFRFLPVEYRVIYVACITLCWNVFLSYFKHMDSPKYQNTEEQIKK
;
A
#
# COMPACT_ATOMS: atom_id res chain seq x y z
N VAL A 1 1.33 -12.62 -5.31
CA VAL A 1 1.49 -14.09 -5.13
C VAL A 1 1.33 -14.49 -3.67
N ILE A 2 2.21 -14.05 -2.76
CA ILE A 2 2.18 -14.44 -1.33
C ILE A 2 0.82 -14.14 -0.68
N THR A 3 0.27 -12.93 -0.87
CA THR A 3 -1.05 -12.56 -0.34
C THR A 3 -2.17 -13.49 -0.81
N GLN A 4 -2.15 -13.92 -2.07
CA GLN A 4 -3.15 -14.88 -2.58
C GLN A 4 -2.96 -16.27 -1.97
N GLN A 5 -1.73 -16.68 -1.69
CA GLN A 5 -1.47 -17.95 -1.02
C GLN A 5 -1.95 -17.93 0.43
N VAL A 6 -1.76 -16.82 1.14
CA VAL A 6 -2.30 -16.62 2.49
C VAL A 6 -3.83 -16.61 2.47
N GLU A 7 -4.45 -15.87 1.55
CA GLU A 7 -5.91 -15.84 1.37
C GLU A 7 -6.48 -17.25 1.07
N MET A 8 -5.84 -18.03 0.22
CA MET A 8 -6.25 -19.42 -0.06
C MET A 8 -6.00 -20.38 1.11
N ALA A 9 -5.00 -20.12 1.95
CA ALA A 9 -4.70 -20.93 3.13
C ALA A 9 -5.64 -20.62 4.30
N MET A 10 -6.15 -19.39 4.39
CA MET A 10 -7.12 -18.94 5.40
C MET A 10 -8.57 -19.20 5.00
N ASP A 11 -8.84 -19.60 3.77
CA ASP A 11 -10.18 -19.85 3.23
C ASP A 11 -10.67 -21.27 3.61
N GLU A 12 -11.43 -21.37 4.70
CA GLU A 12 -12.00 -22.64 5.20
C GLU A 12 -12.89 -23.34 4.16
N ASP A 13 -13.65 -22.59 3.37
CA ASP A 13 -14.57 -23.12 2.37
C ASP A 13 -13.89 -23.51 1.03
N ARG A 14 -12.57 -23.26 0.88
CA ARG A 14 -11.77 -23.51 -0.34
C ARG A 14 -12.39 -22.97 -1.64
N THR A 15 -13.10 -21.85 -1.54
CA THR A 15 -13.75 -21.19 -2.68
C THR A 15 -12.80 -20.27 -3.44
N GLN A 16 -11.73 -19.79 -2.81
CA GLN A 16 -10.73 -18.91 -3.38
C GLN A 16 -9.78 -19.69 -4.28
N LYS A 17 -9.62 -19.23 -5.51
CA LYS A 17 -8.67 -19.77 -6.48
C LYS A 17 -7.62 -18.72 -6.82
N PHE A 18 -6.41 -19.19 -7.10
CA PHE A 18 -5.32 -18.33 -7.53
C PHE A 18 -5.72 -17.50 -8.76
N ASN A 19 -5.50 -16.19 -8.70
CA ASN A 19 -5.85 -15.26 -9.76
C ASN A 19 -4.58 -14.72 -10.43
N PRO A 20 -4.17 -15.30 -11.58
CA PRO A 20 -2.97 -14.87 -12.28
C PRO A 20 -3.08 -13.44 -12.82
N LYS A 21 -4.27 -13.02 -13.28
CA LYS A 21 -4.52 -11.64 -13.76
C LYS A 21 -4.33 -10.60 -12.65
N ARG A 22 -4.68 -10.92 -11.40
CA ARG A 22 -4.38 -10.04 -10.26
C ARG A 22 -2.87 -9.92 -10.02
N THR A 23 -2.12 -11.02 -10.15
CA THR A 23 -0.66 -10.98 -10.01
C THR A 23 0.00 -10.16 -11.13
N GLU A 24 -0.44 -10.35 -12.38
CA GLU A 24 0.02 -9.58 -13.53
C GLU A 24 -0.19 -8.08 -13.33
N ARG A 25 -1.39 -7.66 -12.91
CA ARG A 25 -1.69 -6.24 -12.69
C ARG A 25 -0.85 -5.61 -11.57
N MET A 26 -0.65 -6.33 -10.47
CA MET A 26 0.27 -5.92 -9.41
C MET A 26 1.70 -5.76 -9.94
N PHE A 27 2.14 -6.69 -10.78
CA PHE A 27 3.46 -6.62 -11.40
C PHE A 27 3.61 -5.40 -12.33
N LEU A 28 2.63 -5.14 -13.19
CA LEU A 28 2.62 -3.99 -14.10
C LEU A 28 2.68 -2.66 -13.34
N ILE A 29 1.92 -2.54 -12.25
CA ILE A 29 1.96 -1.34 -11.40
C ILE A 29 3.30 -1.20 -10.70
N GLY A 30 3.86 -2.29 -10.17
CA GLY A 30 5.20 -2.29 -9.57
C GLY A 30 6.28 -1.86 -10.57
N LEU A 31 6.18 -2.32 -11.82
CA LEU A 31 7.10 -1.95 -12.90
C LEU A 31 6.99 -0.46 -13.27
N PHE A 32 5.79 0.12 -13.18
CA PHE A 32 5.58 1.55 -13.45
C PHE A 32 6.02 2.44 -12.28
N LEU A 33 5.65 2.08 -11.06
CA LEU A 33 5.95 2.88 -9.86
C LEU A 33 7.41 2.73 -9.41
N GLY A 34 8.07 1.60 -9.67
CA GLY A 34 9.45 1.33 -9.27
C GLY A 34 10.46 2.37 -9.78
N PRO A 35 10.54 2.64 -11.10
CA PRO A 35 11.41 3.68 -11.65
C PRO A 35 11.08 5.07 -11.09
N PHE A 36 9.81 5.38 -10.85
CA PHE A 36 9.40 6.64 -10.26
C PHE A 36 9.86 6.77 -8.81
N GLY A 37 9.74 5.71 -8.01
CA GLY A 37 10.30 5.61 -6.66
C GLY A 37 11.81 5.81 -6.65
N HIS A 38 12.52 5.18 -7.59
CA HIS A 38 13.96 5.39 -7.72
C HIS A 38 14.31 6.86 -8.00
N LEU A 39 13.62 7.52 -8.92
CA LEU A 39 13.85 8.94 -9.22
C LEU A 39 13.48 9.85 -8.04
N TRP A 40 12.41 9.52 -7.31
CA TRP A 40 12.02 10.25 -6.11
C TRP A 40 13.13 10.25 -5.07
N TYR A 41 13.62 9.07 -4.69
CA TYR A 41 14.62 8.93 -3.63
C TYR A 41 16.01 9.39 -4.06
N THR A 42 16.40 9.26 -5.33
CA THR A 42 17.75 9.63 -5.79
C THR A 42 17.87 11.08 -6.25
N ARG A 43 16.77 11.72 -6.67
CA ARG A 43 16.82 13.05 -7.29
C ARG A 43 15.86 14.05 -6.66
N PHE A 44 14.56 13.74 -6.59
CA PHE A 44 13.57 14.74 -6.21
C PHE A 44 13.65 15.12 -4.73
N VAL A 45 13.72 14.13 -3.83
CA VAL A 45 13.78 14.39 -2.39
C VAL A 45 15.08 15.10 -1.99
N GLU A 46 16.19 14.78 -2.65
CA GLU A 46 17.49 15.43 -2.44
C GLU A 46 17.49 16.89 -2.90
N LYS A 47 16.77 17.21 -3.99
CA LYS A 47 16.58 18.59 -4.45
C LYS A 47 15.63 19.40 -3.58
N LEU A 48 14.57 18.77 -3.08
CA LEU A 48 13.57 19.42 -2.22
C LEU A 48 14.12 19.70 -0.81
N VAL A 49 14.96 18.80 -0.30
CA VAL A 49 15.58 18.93 1.02
C VAL A 49 17.10 18.81 0.88
N PRO A 50 17.77 19.84 0.34
CA PRO A 50 19.21 19.87 0.26
C PRO A 50 19.80 20.07 1.67
N GLY A 51 20.86 19.34 2.00
CA GLY A 51 21.57 19.52 3.26
C GLY A 51 22.43 18.35 3.66
N ALA A 52 23.36 18.61 4.59
CA ALA A 52 24.19 17.56 5.18
C ALA A 52 23.32 16.50 5.90
N PRO A 53 23.80 15.25 6.01
CA PRO A 53 23.14 14.22 6.80
C PRO A 53 22.97 14.69 8.25
N SER A 54 21.73 14.98 8.63
CA SER A 54 21.37 15.41 9.99
C SER A 54 19.96 14.92 10.31
N THR A 55 19.65 14.80 11.61
CA THR A 55 18.31 14.44 12.08
C THR A 55 17.23 15.36 11.52
N THR A 56 17.51 16.66 11.43
CA THR A 56 16.60 17.66 10.86
C THR A 56 16.39 17.44 9.36
N THR A 57 17.46 17.13 8.62
CA THR A 57 17.37 16.80 7.18
C THR A 57 16.55 15.52 6.97
N ALA A 58 16.76 14.51 7.81
CA ALA A 58 16.01 13.24 7.73
C ALA A 58 14.51 13.44 8.00
N LEU A 59 14.14 14.18 9.05
CA LEU A 59 12.73 14.49 9.35
C LEU A 59 12.04 15.26 8.22
N LYS A 60 12.73 16.24 7.62
CA LYS A 60 12.21 16.98 6.46
C LYS A 60 12.01 16.09 5.23
N LYS A 61 12.94 15.17 4.97
CA LYS A 61 12.82 14.18 3.88
C LYS A 61 11.64 13.23 4.10
N ILE A 62 11.46 12.75 5.33
CA ILE A 62 10.30 11.92 5.71
C ILE A 62 8.99 12.69 5.50
N LEU A 63 8.91 13.95 5.94
CA LEU A 63 7.73 14.77 5.72
C LEU A 63 7.46 15.00 4.23
N ALA A 64 8.49 15.27 3.43
CA ALA A 64 8.36 15.42 1.99
C ALA A 64 7.87 14.13 1.32
N ASP A 65 8.43 12.98 1.72
CA ASP A 65 8.02 11.67 1.23
C ASP A 65 6.54 11.41 1.54
N GLN A 66 6.13 11.65 2.78
CA GLN A 66 4.78 11.37 3.21
C GLN A 66 3.74 12.35 2.65
N ILE A 67 4.09 13.62 2.39
CA ILE A 67 3.15 14.65 1.89
C ILE A 67 3.08 14.69 0.37
N ILE A 68 4.15 14.30 -0.33
CA ILE A 68 4.24 14.41 -1.80
C ILE A 68 4.19 13.02 -2.43
N ALA A 69 5.11 12.15 -2.05
CA ALA A 69 5.27 10.85 -2.67
C ALA A 69 4.16 9.88 -2.24
N GLY A 70 3.82 9.85 -0.95
CA GLY A 70 2.74 9.03 -0.40
C GLY A 70 1.41 9.22 -1.15
N PRO A 71 0.89 10.47 -1.25
CA PRO A 71 -0.33 10.75 -2.01
C PRO A 71 -0.24 10.37 -3.48
N PHE A 72 0.91 10.62 -4.11
CA PHE A 72 1.14 10.25 -5.50
C PHE A 72 1.10 8.73 -5.70
N PHE A 73 1.88 7.98 -4.92
CA PHE A 73 1.97 6.52 -5.05
C PHE A 73 0.64 5.84 -4.74
N CYS A 74 -0.04 6.29 -3.68
CA CYS A 74 -1.35 5.77 -3.30
C CYS A 74 -2.39 6.03 -4.41
N SER A 75 -2.48 7.27 -4.92
CA SER A 75 -3.40 7.62 -6.01
C SER A 75 -3.06 6.86 -7.30
N ALA A 76 -1.78 6.80 -7.68
CA ALA A 76 -1.34 6.11 -8.88
C ALA A 76 -1.58 4.60 -8.80
N PHE A 77 -1.44 4.00 -7.62
CA PHE A 77 -1.77 2.60 -7.39
C PHE A 77 -3.26 2.33 -7.58
N PHE A 78 -4.14 3.05 -6.88
CA PHE A 78 -5.59 2.84 -6.99
C PHE A 78 -6.12 3.16 -8.39
N PHE A 79 -5.65 4.26 -8.98
CA PHE A 79 -6.03 4.66 -10.34
C PHE A 79 -5.56 3.63 -11.37
N GLY A 80 -4.28 3.24 -11.34
CA GLY A 80 -3.71 2.24 -12.25
C GLY A 80 -4.40 0.89 -12.10
N MET A 81 -4.70 0.48 -10.86
CA MET A 81 -5.48 -0.74 -10.61
C MET A 81 -6.88 -0.66 -11.19
N GLY A 82 -7.59 0.45 -10.97
CA GLY A 82 -8.94 0.64 -11.50
C GLY A 82 -8.98 0.56 -13.03
N LEU A 83 -7.97 1.13 -13.70
CA LEU A 83 -7.83 1.03 -15.16
C LEU A 83 -7.56 -0.42 -15.62
N LEU A 84 -6.62 -1.11 -14.98
CA LEU A 84 -6.29 -2.50 -15.29
C LEU A 84 -7.40 -3.49 -14.91
N GLU A 85 -8.30 -3.10 -14.02
CA GLU A 85 -9.55 -3.83 -13.71
C GLU A 85 -10.67 -3.57 -14.72
N GLY A 86 -10.47 -2.66 -15.69
CA GLY A 86 -11.46 -2.36 -16.72
C GLY A 86 -12.59 -1.45 -16.23
N ARG A 87 -12.43 -0.76 -15.09
CA ARG A 87 -13.45 0.15 -14.53
C ARG A 87 -13.60 1.47 -15.32
N GLY A 88 -12.76 1.69 -16.33
CA GLY A 88 -12.65 2.94 -17.07
C GLY A 88 -12.07 4.07 -16.22
N THR A 89 -11.85 5.23 -16.84
CA THR A 89 -11.25 6.41 -16.18
C THR A 89 -12.13 6.96 -15.07
N SER A 90 -13.44 7.06 -15.31
CA SER A 90 -14.41 7.54 -14.30
C SER A 90 -14.45 6.61 -13.08
N GLY A 91 -14.50 5.29 -13.29
CA GLY A 91 -14.50 4.32 -12.19
C GLY A 91 -13.18 4.29 -11.42
N ALA A 92 -12.04 4.45 -12.09
CA ALA A 92 -10.74 4.56 -11.44
C ALA A 92 -10.63 5.83 -10.57
N VAL A 93 -11.10 6.99 -11.05
CA VAL A 93 -11.13 8.24 -10.26
C VAL A 93 -12.06 8.10 -9.06
N ALA A 94 -13.23 7.50 -9.24
CA ALA A 94 -14.17 7.28 -8.14
C ALA A 94 -13.53 6.41 -7.04
N GLU A 95 -12.85 5.33 -7.44
CA GLU A 95 -12.17 4.44 -6.49
C GLU A 95 -11.02 5.13 -5.74
N VAL A 96 -10.24 5.99 -6.41
CA VAL A 96 -9.25 6.81 -5.73
C VAL A 96 -9.94 7.70 -4.71
N LYS A 97 -10.98 8.45 -5.08
CA LYS A 97 -11.68 9.37 -4.14
C LYS A 97 -12.23 8.65 -2.92
N ASP A 98 -12.78 7.46 -3.12
CA ASP A 98 -13.40 6.66 -2.07
C ASP A 98 -12.36 6.06 -1.10
N LYS A 99 -11.29 5.46 -1.64
CA LYS A 99 -10.33 4.68 -0.82
C LYS A 99 -9.09 5.45 -0.39
N PHE A 100 -8.72 6.49 -1.12
CA PHE A 100 -7.46 7.21 -0.91
C PHE A 100 -7.33 7.74 0.51
N LEU A 101 -8.30 8.53 0.98
CA LEU A 101 -8.19 9.21 2.26
C LEU A 101 -8.07 8.20 3.41
N THR A 102 -8.91 7.17 3.39
CA THR A 102 -8.92 6.12 4.40
C THR A 102 -7.60 5.37 4.44
N VAL A 103 -7.12 4.89 3.30
CA VAL A 103 -5.84 4.15 3.23
C VAL A 103 -4.67 5.04 3.60
N TYR A 104 -4.65 6.28 3.12
CA TYR A 104 -3.58 7.23 3.42
C TYR A 104 -3.51 7.59 4.91
N LEU A 105 -4.65 7.80 5.57
CA LEU A 105 -4.67 8.07 7.01
C LEU A 105 -4.22 6.85 7.83
N ILE A 106 -4.63 5.64 7.43
CA ILE A 106 -4.20 4.42 8.12
C ILE A 106 -2.70 4.17 7.92
N ASP A 107 -2.17 4.46 6.72
CA ASP A 107 -0.73 4.43 6.42
C ASP A 107 0.05 5.34 7.38
N TRP A 108 -0.42 6.58 7.55
CA TRP A 108 0.12 7.56 8.50
C TRP A 108 -0.03 7.18 9.98
N CYS A 109 -1.03 6.38 10.32
CA CYS A 109 -1.19 5.87 11.68
C CYS A 109 -0.30 4.65 11.95
N LEU A 110 0.01 3.85 10.92
CA LEU A 110 0.76 2.61 11.06
C LEU A 110 2.27 2.82 10.93
N TRP A 111 2.71 3.49 9.87
CA TRP A 111 4.12 3.52 9.50
C TRP A 111 4.98 4.41 10.38
N PRO A 112 4.60 5.64 10.75
CA PRO A 112 5.43 6.46 11.62
C PRO A 112 5.68 5.81 12.99
N PRO A 113 4.69 5.24 13.70
CA PRO A 113 4.95 4.48 14.93
C PRO A 113 5.80 3.22 14.70
N ALA A 114 5.53 2.47 13.63
CA ALA A 114 6.32 1.27 13.32
C ALA A 114 7.79 1.63 13.03
N GLN A 115 8.05 2.67 12.24
CA GLN A 115 9.40 3.15 11.94
C GLN A 115 10.08 3.73 13.18
N PHE A 116 9.33 4.39 14.07
CA PHE A 116 9.86 4.82 15.36
C PHE A 116 10.37 3.63 16.17
N ILE A 117 9.60 2.55 16.28
CA ILE A 117 10.02 1.34 16.99
C ILE A 117 11.25 0.73 16.33
N ASN A 118 11.21 0.61 15.00
CA ASN A 118 12.27 0.04 14.19
C ASN A 118 13.63 0.74 14.41
N PHE A 119 13.65 2.07 14.36
CA PHE A 119 14.90 2.82 14.49
C PHE A 119 15.32 3.03 15.95
N ARG A 120 14.38 3.09 16.89
CA ARG A 120 14.68 3.41 18.30
C ARG A 120 15.05 2.19 19.14
N PHE A 121 14.41 1.03 18.90
CA PHE A 121 14.53 -0.13 19.77
C PHE A 121 15.20 -1.33 19.10
N LEU A 122 15.19 -1.42 17.76
CA LEU A 122 15.75 -2.59 17.08
C LEU A 122 17.21 -2.38 16.64
N PRO A 123 18.09 -3.34 16.99
CA PRO A 123 19.41 -3.48 16.36
C PRO A 123 19.26 -3.61 14.83
N VAL A 124 20.27 -3.14 14.09
CA VAL A 124 20.22 -3.01 12.63
C VAL A 124 19.89 -4.33 11.92
N GLU A 125 20.33 -5.44 12.49
CA GLU A 125 20.17 -6.81 11.98
C GLU A 125 18.70 -7.25 11.96
N TYR A 126 17.88 -6.76 12.89
CA TYR A 126 16.47 -7.16 13.03
C TYR A 126 15.49 -6.22 12.30
N ARG A 127 15.95 -5.05 11.86
CA ARG A 127 15.09 -4.01 11.27
C ARG A 127 14.34 -4.48 10.03
N VAL A 128 15.04 -5.23 9.16
CA VAL A 128 14.47 -5.72 7.90
C VAL A 128 13.37 -6.74 8.17
N ILE A 129 13.60 -7.69 9.09
CA ILE A 129 12.61 -8.71 9.45
C ILE A 129 11.38 -8.06 10.08
N TYR A 130 11.58 -7.09 10.98
CA TYR A 130 10.47 -6.35 11.59
C TYR A 130 9.62 -5.61 10.55
N VAL A 131 10.26 -4.83 9.65
CA VAL A 131 9.55 -4.11 8.59
C VAL A 131 8.84 -5.09 7.66
N ALA A 132 9.45 -6.23 7.34
CA ALA A 132 8.82 -7.25 6.51
C ALA A 132 7.53 -7.80 7.16
N CYS A 133 7.53 -8.05 8.48
CA CYS A 133 6.33 -8.46 9.21
C CYS A 133 5.21 -7.41 9.16
N ILE A 134 5.52 -6.13 9.43
CA ILE A 134 4.55 -5.04 9.35
C ILE A 134 4.02 -4.88 7.92
N THR A 135 4.89 -5.00 6.92
CA THR A 135 4.52 -4.96 5.49
C THR A 135 3.56 -6.09 5.13
N LEU A 136 3.74 -7.27 5.73
CA LEU A 136 2.84 -8.41 5.55
C LEU A 136 1.44 -8.08 6.08
N CYS A 137 1.34 -7.54 7.29
CA CYS A 137 0.08 -7.06 7.86
C CYS A 137 -0.57 -5.96 7.01
N TRP A 138 0.23 -5.01 6.52
CA TRP A 138 -0.21 -3.94 5.65
C TRP A 138 -0.80 -4.45 4.33
N ASN A 139 -0.15 -5.43 3.70
CA ASN A 139 -0.63 -6.03 2.46
C ASN A 139 -1.95 -6.80 2.66
N VAL A 140 -2.12 -7.46 3.81
CA VAL A 140 -3.39 -8.11 4.17
C VAL A 140 -4.50 -7.06 4.32
N PHE A 141 -4.23 -5.98 5.06
CA PHE A 141 -5.17 -4.85 5.22
C PHE A 141 -5.56 -4.23 3.88
N LEU A 142 -4.58 -3.89 3.02
CA LEU A 142 -4.84 -3.32 1.70
C LEU A 142 -5.67 -4.26 0.83
N SER A 143 -5.39 -5.56 0.89
CA SER A 143 -6.16 -6.55 0.14
C SER A 143 -7.62 -6.59 0.60
N TYR A 144 -7.84 -6.68 1.92
CA TYR A 144 -9.17 -6.68 2.51
C TYR A 144 -9.95 -5.41 2.14
N PHE A 145 -9.36 -4.24 2.40
CA PHE A 145 -10.01 -2.95 2.14
C PHE A 145 -10.29 -2.71 0.64
N LYS A 146 -9.42 -3.20 -0.24
CA LYS A 146 -9.64 -3.13 -1.69
C LYS A 146 -10.84 -3.97 -2.15
N HIS A 147 -11.11 -5.11 -1.50
CA HIS A 147 -12.15 -6.08 -1.93
C HIS A 147 -13.42 -6.09 -1.06
N MET A 148 -13.52 -5.22 -0.04
CA MET A 148 -14.73 -5.06 0.77
C MET A 148 -16.00 -4.78 -0.06
N ASP A 149 -15.88 -4.07 -1.19
CA ASP A 149 -17.03 -3.77 -2.06
C ASP A 149 -17.41 -4.92 -3.01
N SER A 150 -16.78 -6.09 -2.87
CA SER A 150 -17.14 -7.24 -3.70
C SER A 150 -18.51 -7.82 -3.29
N PRO A 151 -19.31 -8.32 -4.25
CA PRO A 151 -20.66 -8.83 -3.98
C PRO A 151 -20.73 -9.91 -2.88
N LYS A 152 -19.62 -10.64 -2.67
CA LYS A 152 -19.49 -11.66 -1.62
C LYS A 152 -19.68 -11.09 -0.20
N TYR A 153 -19.13 -9.91 0.08
CA TYR A 153 -19.19 -9.31 1.42
C TYR A 153 -20.50 -8.55 1.67
N GLN A 154 -21.09 -7.96 0.63
CA GLN A 154 -22.42 -7.32 0.75
C GLN A 154 -23.51 -8.33 1.14
N ASN A 155 -23.49 -9.52 0.55
CA ASN A 155 -24.41 -10.60 0.91
C ASN A 155 -24.19 -11.12 2.36
N THR A 156 -22.95 -11.07 2.85
CA THR A 156 -22.62 -11.52 4.21
C THR A 156 -23.06 -10.50 5.26
N GLU A 157 -22.89 -9.20 5.01
CA GLU A 157 -23.42 -8.15 5.91
C GLU A 157 -24.95 -8.12 5.94
N GLU A 158 -25.62 -8.31 4.80
CA GLU A 158 -27.10 -8.40 4.76
C GLU A 158 -27.63 -9.63 5.49
N GLN A 159 -26.86 -10.72 5.56
CA GLN A 159 -27.21 -11.92 6.34
C GLN A 159 -26.96 -11.74 7.84
N ILE A 160 -25.95 -10.96 8.25
CA ILE A 160 -25.67 -10.68 9.68
C ILE A 160 -26.67 -9.66 10.26
N LYS A 161 -27.24 -8.78 9.43
CA LYS A 161 -28.23 -7.76 9.85
C LYS A 161 -29.68 -8.26 9.83
N LYS A 162 -29.94 -9.49 9.38
CA LYS A 162 -31.25 -10.16 9.45
C LYS A 162 -31.31 -11.10 10.65
#